data_AF-A0A969NEL5-F1
#
_entry.id   AF-A0A969NEL5-F1
#
_cell.length_a   1.000
_cell.length_b   1.000
_cell.length_c   1.000
_cell.angle_alpha   90.00
_cell.angle_beta   90.00
_cell.angle_gamma   90.00
#
_symmetry.space_group_name_H-M   'P 1'
#
loop_
_entity.id
_entity.type
_entity.pdbx_description
1 polymer ?
#
loop_
_entity_poly.entity_id
_entity_poly.type
_entity_poly.pdbx_seq_one_letter_code
_entity_poly.pdbx_strand_id
1 'polypeptide(L)'
;TKGFPELQKPGQGKWLQDDYVKFIRFAQFKMESVEQGVIGIITNHSFLDNPTFRGMRKSLYDTFDQMYFIDLHGNSKRKDKTPNGSKDENVFDIEQGVAISIFIKNNGHLDKKVFHSELWGTRIEKYNQCLSNDLFNSSFEEILPISPQYLFIPQNTEIGKLYNSYINVKDILGNNGDPAPGIVTTQDEFAISFSKEEQSKKVNQLIESANENEARKLFRLCTQDQWNYDKAKKELITGAWKAKLRTIQYRPFDVRTTVFDKNVAVHLRKRVTSHFFKDNIGLILTRGFEINSPFQHVFITKDIIQHHSMSIKEVNFLFPLYLYQKPTGLFANSTDPNFVSKTENFTRDFRAFINTKYNKTYTPEQILGYIYAILHSPAYRSKYAEFLKIDFHASHLPIIPKLSKNFRSLVSHSCKCTC
;
A
#
# COMPACT_ATOMS: atom_id res chain seq x y z
N THR A 1 -3.67 -8.37 -19.85
CA THR A 1 -3.07 -7.15 -19.24
C THR A 1 -3.78 -6.64 -17.99
N LYS A 2 -4.86 -7.27 -17.47
CA LYS A 2 -5.33 -6.97 -16.10
C LYS A 2 -4.26 -7.41 -15.09
N GLY A 3 -3.84 -6.51 -14.19
CA GLY A 3 -2.91 -6.82 -13.09
C GLY A 3 -1.47 -6.34 -13.26
N PHE A 4 -1.07 -5.77 -14.40
CA PHE A 4 0.25 -5.13 -14.56
C PHE A 4 0.07 -3.61 -14.65
N PRO A 5 0.88 -2.81 -13.95
CA PRO A 5 0.75 -1.36 -14.00
C PRO A 5 0.93 -0.86 -15.43
N GLU A 6 0.03 0.02 -15.88
CA GLU A 6 0.20 0.74 -17.14
C GLU A 6 1.42 1.66 -17.03
N LEU A 7 2.47 1.32 -17.79
CA LEU A 7 3.76 2.02 -17.78
C LEU A 7 3.69 3.47 -18.31
N GLN A 8 2.56 3.88 -18.88
CA GLN A 8 2.33 5.25 -19.35
C GLN A 8 2.03 6.25 -18.23
N LYS A 9 1.88 5.80 -16.97
CA LYS A 9 1.70 6.72 -15.82
C LYS A 9 3.07 7.10 -15.23
N PRO A 10 3.45 8.39 -15.23
CA PRO A 10 4.81 8.85 -14.98
C PRO A 10 5.40 8.51 -13.58
N GLY A 11 4.58 8.07 -12.63
CA GLY A 11 5.04 7.68 -11.29
C GLY A 11 5.43 6.21 -11.11
N GLN A 12 4.93 5.28 -11.92
CA GLN A 12 5.12 3.83 -11.69
C GLN A 12 6.26 3.21 -12.51
N GLY A 13 6.68 3.86 -13.60
CA GLY A 13 7.75 3.37 -14.47
C GLY A 13 9.17 3.73 -14.04
N LYS A 14 9.37 4.69 -13.11
CA LYS A 14 10.70 5.25 -12.81
C LYS A 14 11.73 4.17 -12.41
N TRP A 15 11.34 3.24 -11.56
CA TRP A 15 12.20 2.13 -11.13
C TRP A 15 12.49 1.11 -12.23
N LEU A 16 11.56 0.95 -13.19
CA LEU A 16 11.76 0.10 -14.36
C LEU A 16 12.67 0.75 -15.42
N GLN A 17 13.01 2.03 -15.25
CA GLN A 17 13.95 2.76 -16.10
C GLN A 17 15.36 2.83 -15.50
N ASP A 18 15.62 2.12 -14.39
CA ASP A 18 16.98 1.94 -13.88
C ASP A 18 17.83 1.18 -14.91
N ASP A 19 19.12 1.53 -15.02
CA ASP A 19 19.99 0.99 -16.06
C ASP A 19 20.22 -0.51 -15.90
N TYR A 20 20.30 -1.04 -14.66
CA TYR A 20 20.44 -2.48 -14.47
C TYR A 20 19.20 -3.25 -15.00
N VAL A 21 18.01 -2.66 -14.92
CA VAL A 21 16.77 -3.23 -15.48
C VAL A 21 16.83 -3.21 -17.00
N LYS A 22 17.35 -2.12 -17.59
CA LYS A 22 17.56 -2.04 -19.05
C LYS A 22 18.59 -3.06 -19.52
N PHE A 23 19.68 -3.28 -18.79
CA PHE A 23 20.67 -4.30 -19.12
C PHE A 23 20.07 -5.71 -19.06
N ILE A 24 19.28 -6.03 -18.02
CA ILE A 24 18.56 -7.30 -17.95
C ILE A 24 17.58 -7.45 -19.13
N ARG A 25 16.79 -6.41 -19.43
CA ARG A 25 15.85 -6.44 -20.56
C ARG A 25 16.57 -6.59 -21.89
N PHE A 26 17.71 -5.93 -22.07
CA PHE A 26 18.52 -6.02 -23.29
C PHE A 26 19.09 -7.43 -23.46
N ALA A 27 19.63 -8.01 -22.38
CA ALA A 27 20.11 -9.40 -22.40
C ALA A 27 18.97 -10.37 -22.73
N GLN A 28 17.80 -10.21 -22.09
CA GLN A 28 16.58 -10.97 -22.41
C GLN A 28 16.18 -10.80 -23.88
N PHE A 29 16.21 -9.58 -24.42
CA PHE A 29 15.87 -9.30 -25.82
C PHE A 29 16.82 -10.00 -26.80
N LYS A 30 18.13 -10.04 -26.49
CA LYS A 30 19.09 -10.82 -27.28
C LYS A 30 18.79 -12.31 -27.20
N MET A 31 18.43 -12.81 -26.01
CA MET A 31 18.06 -14.21 -25.80
C MET A 31 16.73 -14.62 -26.47
N GLU A 32 15.82 -13.68 -26.75
CA GLU A 32 14.61 -13.95 -27.53
C GLU A 32 14.94 -14.39 -28.96
N SER A 33 16.07 -13.93 -29.52
CA SER A 33 16.49 -14.22 -30.91
C SER A 33 17.28 -15.52 -31.11
N VAL A 34 17.61 -16.24 -30.03
CA VAL A 34 18.38 -17.50 -30.08
C VAL A 34 17.61 -18.62 -29.38
N GLU A 35 17.80 -19.86 -29.80
CA GLU A 35 17.13 -21.02 -29.19
C GLU A 35 17.76 -21.43 -27.86
N GLN A 36 19.07 -21.23 -27.72
CA GLN A 36 19.87 -21.65 -26.58
C GLN A 36 20.88 -20.57 -26.17
N GLY A 37 21.20 -20.50 -24.89
CA GLY A 37 22.26 -19.64 -24.37
C GLY A 37 22.16 -19.39 -22.87
N VAL A 38 23.20 -18.74 -22.35
CA VAL A 38 23.35 -18.43 -20.92
C VAL A 38 23.71 -16.95 -20.76
N ILE A 39 23.08 -16.30 -19.78
CA ILE A 39 23.47 -14.97 -19.30
C ILE A 39 23.96 -15.12 -17.86
N GLY A 40 25.11 -14.52 -17.54
CA GLY A 40 25.56 -14.33 -16.15
C GLY A 40 25.83 -12.85 -15.90
N ILE A 41 25.17 -12.26 -14.90
CA ILE A 41 25.31 -10.83 -14.57
C ILE A 41 25.25 -10.62 -13.06
N ILE A 42 25.92 -9.57 -12.58
CA ILE A 42 25.77 -9.08 -11.21
C ILE A 42 25.09 -7.71 -11.24
N THR A 43 23.95 -7.59 -10.55
CA THR A 43 23.12 -6.38 -10.60
C THR A 43 22.51 -6.10 -9.22
N ASN A 44 21.84 -4.95 -9.08
CA ASN A 44 21.08 -4.63 -7.88
C ASN A 44 20.02 -5.71 -7.62
N HIS A 45 20.00 -6.29 -6.42
CA HIS A 45 19.13 -7.41 -6.05
C HIS A 45 17.65 -7.04 -5.89
N SER A 46 17.30 -5.75 -5.91
CA SER A 46 15.93 -5.29 -5.60
C SER A 46 14.86 -5.82 -6.55
N PHE A 47 15.22 -6.29 -7.75
CA PHE A 47 14.24 -6.91 -8.65
C PHE A 47 13.77 -8.28 -8.17
N LEU A 48 14.49 -8.95 -7.25
CA LEU A 48 14.11 -10.27 -6.73
C LEU A 48 12.81 -10.20 -5.92
N ASP A 49 12.63 -9.14 -5.13
CA ASP A 49 11.56 -9.04 -4.12
C ASP A 49 10.63 -7.84 -4.28
N ASN A 50 11.07 -6.72 -4.87
CA ASN A 50 10.29 -5.49 -4.85
C ASN A 50 9.02 -5.62 -5.72
N PRO A 51 7.82 -5.28 -5.19
CA PRO A 51 6.55 -5.42 -5.91
C PRO A 51 6.49 -4.72 -7.28
N THR A 52 7.28 -3.66 -7.47
CA THR A 52 7.34 -2.89 -8.72
C THR A 52 7.77 -3.77 -9.90
N PHE A 53 8.63 -4.77 -9.67
CA PHE A 53 9.22 -5.61 -10.72
C PHE A 53 8.42 -6.88 -11.02
N ARG A 54 7.19 -7.05 -10.50
CA ARG A 54 6.39 -8.27 -10.73
C ARG A 54 6.19 -8.61 -12.21
N GLY A 55 6.04 -7.60 -13.07
CA GLY A 55 5.91 -7.78 -14.52
C GLY A 55 7.23 -8.21 -15.18
N MET A 56 8.35 -7.62 -14.74
CA MET A 56 9.69 -8.02 -15.18
C MET A 56 9.98 -9.47 -14.78
N ARG A 57 9.74 -9.84 -13.51
CA ARG A 57 9.94 -11.22 -13.04
C ARG A 57 9.09 -12.22 -13.80
N LYS A 58 7.80 -11.93 -14.04
CA LYS A 58 6.96 -12.77 -14.90
C LYS A 58 7.56 -12.92 -16.30
N SER A 59 7.98 -11.82 -16.93
CA SER A 59 8.58 -11.84 -18.27
C SER A 59 9.85 -12.71 -18.34
N LEU A 60 10.73 -12.57 -17.35
CA LEU A 60 11.94 -13.40 -17.23
C LEU A 60 11.60 -14.88 -17.02
N TYR A 61 10.66 -15.16 -16.11
CA TYR A 61 10.16 -16.50 -15.85
C TYR A 61 9.54 -17.14 -17.09
N ASP A 62 8.86 -16.37 -17.94
CA ASP A 62 8.29 -16.88 -19.18
C ASP A 62 9.38 -17.20 -20.22
N THR A 63 10.50 -16.47 -20.22
CA THR A 63 11.55 -16.52 -21.26
C THR A 63 12.62 -17.58 -21.02
N PHE A 64 13.03 -17.77 -19.77
CA PHE A 64 14.13 -18.67 -19.41
C PHE A 64 13.61 -19.99 -18.86
N ASP A 65 14.35 -21.06 -19.14
CA ASP A 65 14.04 -22.39 -18.63
C ASP A 65 14.55 -22.52 -17.20
N GLN A 66 15.81 -22.15 -16.93
CA GLN A 66 16.34 -22.14 -15.56
C GLN A 66 16.94 -20.80 -15.18
N MET A 67 16.73 -20.41 -13.92
CA MET A 67 17.30 -19.19 -13.36
C MET A 67 17.92 -19.47 -12.00
N TYR A 68 19.11 -18.93 -11.75
CA TYR A 68 19.82 -19.05 -10.49
C TYR A 68 20.13 -17.66 -9.95
N PHE A 69 19.79 -17.41 -8.70
CA PHE A 69 20.04 -16.16 -8.00
C PHE A 69 20.87 -16.43 -6.76
N ILE A 70 22.05 -15.82 -6.70
CA ILE A 70 22.88 -15.79 -5.50
C ILE A 70 22.76 -14.36 -4.95
N ASP A 71 21.90 -14.17 -3.95
CA ASP A 71 21.74 -12.87 -3.30
C ASP A 71 22.95 -12.63 -2.37
N LEU A 72 23.77 -11.64 -2.72
CA LEU A 72 24.93 -11.25 -1.94
C LEU A 72 24.58 -10.16 -0.91
N HIS A 73 23.30 -9.77 -0.79
CA HIS A 73 22.81 -8.79 0.16
C HIS A 73 23.66 -7.50 0.20
N GLY A 74 23.99 -6.99 1.38
CA GLY A 74 24.83 -5.81 1.56
C GLY A 74 24.10 -4.49 1.33
N ASN A 75 22.79 -4.45 1.55
CA ASN A 75 22.00 -3.24 1.36
C ASN A 75 22.04 -2.35 2.62
N SER A 76 22.94 -1.37 2.64
CA SER A 76 23.08 -0.46 3.78
C SER A 76 21.87 0.46 3.96
N LYS A 77 21.12 0.76 2.88
CA LYS A 77 19.87 1.54 2.95
C LYS A 77 18.75 0.79 3.66
N ARG A 78 18.66 -0.52 3.45
CA ARG A 78 17.75 -1.40 4.18
C ARG A 78 18.26 -1.71 5.59
N LYS A 79 19.53 -1.39 5.88
CA LYS A 79 20.24 -1.75 7.11
C LYS A 79 20.26 -3.26 7.30
N ASP A 80 20.54 -3.97 6.21
CA ASP A 80 20.63 -5.42 6.21
C ASP A 80 21.64 -5.89 7.26
N LYS A 81 21.28 -6.99 7.92
CA LYS A 81 22.10 -7.72 8.87
C LYS A 81 21.99 -9.17 8.51
N THR A 82 23.01 -9.94 8.87
CA THR A 82 22.94 -11.39 8.72
C THR A 82 21.78 -11.95 9.59
N PRO A 83 21.33 -13.19 9.35
CA PRO A 83 20.26 -13.81 10.14
C PRO A 83 20.54 -13.88 11.64
N ASN A 84 21.82 -13.87 12.05
CA ASN A 84 22.24 -13.85 13.46
C ASN A 84 22.42 -12.43 14.03
N GLY A 85 22.16 -11.39 13.24
CA GLY A 85 22.25 -9.99 13.62
C GLY A 85 23.66 -9.38 13.50
N SER A 86 24.64 -10.12 12.99
CA SER A 86 25.98 -9.61 12.70
C SER A 86 26.00 -8.66 11.49
N LYS A 87 27.16 -8.05 11.26
CA LYS A 87 27.37 -7.11 10.16
C LYS A 87 27.27 -7.84 8.82
N ASP A 88 26.47 -7.28 7.92
CA ASP A 88 26.43 -7.68 6.52
C ASP A 88 27.00 -6.56 5.65
N GLU A 89 27.95 -6.89 4.78
CA GLU A 89 28.67 -5.92 3.96
C GLU A 89 28.43 -6.14 2.47
N ASN A 90 28.37 -5.04 1.73
CA ASN A 90 28.32 -5.11 0.28
C ASN A 90 29.67 -5.57 -0.29
N VAL A 91 29.61 -6.37 -1.36
CA VAL A 91 30.81 -6.80 -2.10
C VAL A 91 31.46 -5.64 -2.86
N PHE A 92 30.71 -4.61 -3.24
CA PHE A 92 31.23 -3.37 -3.83
C PHE A 92 31.15 -2.21 -2.83
N ASP A 93 31.83 -1.09 -3.13
CA ASP A 93 31.75 0.15 -2.35
C ASP A 93 30.49 0.96 -2.69
N ILE A 94 29.32 0.33 -2.54
CA ILE A 94 28.00 0.90 -2.83
C ILE A 94 26.99 0.60 -1.70
N GLU A 95 25.85 1.28 -1.74
CA GLU A 95 24.82 1.17 -0.69
C GLU A 95 23.69 0.17 -1.02
N GLN A 96 23.48 -0.14 -2.29
CA GLN A 96 22.44 -1.06 -2.76
C GLN A 96 22.96 -2.48 -2.75
N GLY A 97 22.16 -3.42 -2.23
CA GLY A 97 22.52 -4.82 -2.28
C GLY A 97 22.53 -5.38 -3.71
N VAL A 98 23.32 -6.44 -3.92
CA VAL A 98 23.57 -7.02 -5.24
C VAL A 98 23.35 -8.52 -5.25
N ALA A 99 22.98 -9.04 -6.42
CA ALA A 99 22.83 -10.46 -6.65
C ALA A 99 23.52 -10.87 -7.95
N ILE A 100 24.15 -12.04 -7.94
CA ILE A 100 24.57 -12.73 -9.15
C ILE A 100 23.36 -13.47 -9.70
N SER A 101 23.04 -13.20 -10.96
CA SER A 101 21.89 -13.79 -11.66
C SER A 101 22.39 -14.53 -12.89
N ILE A 102 21.97 -15.80 -13.01
CA ILE A 102 22.26 -16.64 -14.16
C ILE A 102 20.95 -17.07 -14.79
N PHE A 103 20.80 -16.81 -16.08
CA PHE A 103 19.62 -17.14 -16.85
C PHE A 103 19.99 -18.13 -17.96
N ILE A 104 19.29 -19.26 -18.02
CA ILE A 104 19.56 -20.35 -18.94
C ILE A 104 18.33 -20.56 -19.83
N LYS A 105 18.55 -20.54 -21.14
CA LYS A 105 17.58 -20.92 -22.16
C LYS A 105 18.14 -22.11 -22.92
N ASN A 106 17.36 -23.17 -23.06
CA ASN A 106 17.76 -24.39 -23.75
C ASN A 106 16.60 -24.99 -24.56
N ASN A 107 15.90 -24.16 -25.33
CA ASN A 107 14.81 -24.57 -26.22
C ASN A 107 13.77 -25.53 -25.58
N GLY A 108 13.48 -25.38 -24.29
CA GLY A 108 12.54 -26.26 -23.57
C GLY A 108 13.06 -27.67 -23.25
N HIS A 109 14.35 -27.95 -23.47
CA HIS A 109 15.00 -29.20 -23.04
C HIS A 109 15.29 -29.25 -21.53
N LEU A 110 15.08 -28.14 -20.82
CA LEU A 110 15.20 -28.06 -19.37
C LEU A 110 13.83 -27.77 -18.76
N ASP A 111 13.58 -28.39 -17.60
CA ASP A 111 12.41 -28.03 -16.78
C ASP A 111 12.49 -26.59 -16.34
N LYS A 112 11.32 -25.93 -16.27
CA LYS A 112 11.20 -24.56 -15.80
C LYS A 112 11.46 -24.49 -14.29
N LYS A 113 12.61 -23.99 -13.88
CA LYS A 113 13.02 -23.93 -12.46
C LYS A 113 13.68 -22.62 -12.09
N VAL A 114 13.49 -22.21 -10.85
CA VAL A 114 14.14 -21.04 -10.28
C VAL A 114 14.79 -21.44 -8.97
N PHE A 115 16.05 -21.06 -8.81
CA PHE A 115 16.88 -21.41 -7.67
C PHE A 115 17.37 -20.14 -7.00
N HIS A 116 17.36 -20.13 -5.66
CA HIS A 116 17.85 -19.02 -4.86
C HIS A 116 18.83 -19.50 -3.80
N SER A 117 19.90 -18.75 -3.60
CA SER A 117 20.86 -18.94 -2.52
C SER A 117 21.17 -17.58 -1.90
N GLU A 118 21.38 -17.58 -0.59
CA GLU A 118 21.72 -16.38 0.17
C GLU A 118 23.16 -16.43 0.65
N LEU A 119 23.86 -15.31 0.51
CA LEU A 119 25.24 -15.17 0.93
C LEU A 119 25.38 -13.94 1.84
N TRP A 120 25.31 -14.21 3.13
CA TRP A 120 25.42 -13.23 4.21
C TRP A 120 26.85 -13.14 4.76
N GLY A 121 27.25 -11.97 5.27
CA GLY A 121 28.49 -11.79 6.02
C GLY A 121 29.31 -10.57 5.61
N THR A 122 30.57 -10.54 6.03
CA THR A 122 31.54 -9.52 5.66
C THR A 122 32.00 -9.69 4.21
N ARG A 123 32.49 -8.62 3.59
CA ARG A 123 32.92 -8.63 2.18
C ARG A 123 33.93 -9.76 1.89
N ILE A 124 34.88 -9.96 2.80
CA ILE A 124 35.93 -10.97 2.66
C ILE A 124 35.35 -12.39 2.74
N GLU A 125 34.43 -12.64 3.68
CA GLU A 125 33.73 -13.93 3.76
C GLU A 125 32.96 -14.22 2.46
N LYS A 126 32.29 -13.21 1.89
CA LYS A 126 31.57 -13.35 0.62
C LYS A 126 32.50 -13.69 -0.54
N TYR A 127 33.65 -13.02 -0.63
CA TYR A 127 34.66 -13.33 -1.64
C TYR A 127 35.21 -14.74 -1.51
N ASN A 128 35.55 -15.16 -0.29
CA ASN A 128 36.07 -16.51 -0.05
C ASN A 128 35.04 -17.57 -0.44
N GLN A 129 33.76 -17.38 -0.10
CA GLN A 129 32.71 -18.31 -0.49
C GLN A 129 32.47 -18.34 -2.00
N CYS A 130 32.53 -17.19 -2.68
CA CYS A 130 32.40 -17.14 -4.15
C CYS A 130 33.59 -17.81 -4.85
N LEU A 131 34.79 -17.81 -4.24
CA LEU A 131 35.97 -18.48 -4.77
C LEU A 131 35.97 -19.98 -4.50
N SER A 132 35.40 -20.42 -3.37
CA SER A 132 35.39 -21.82 -2.96
C SER A 132 34.22 -22.62 -3.52
N ASN A 133 33.17 -21.95 -4.01
CA ASN A 133 31.94 -22.57 -4.46
C ASN A 133 31.72 -22.37 -5.97
N ASP A 134 30.98 -23.29 -6.58
CA ASP A 134 30.42 -23.17 -7.92
C ASP A 134 28.89 -23.38 -7.87
N LEU A 135 28.22 -23.36 -9.02
CA LEU A 135 26.76 -23.55 -9.07
C LEU A 135 26.29 -24.92 -8.60
N PHE A 136 27.12 -25.96 -8.72
CA PHE A 136 26.76 -27.34 -8.38
C PHE A 136 27.02 -27.64 -6.90
N ASN A 137 27.98 -26.93 -6.30
CA ASN A 137 28.38 -27.09 -4.90
C ASN A 137 27.74 -26.04 -3.97
N SER A 138 26.99 -25.08 -4.50
CA SER A 138 26.25 -24.09 -3.72
C SER A 138 24.90 -24.64 -3.24
N SER A 139 24.53 -24.31 -2.00
CA SER A 139 23.22 -24.66 -1.44
C SER A 139 22.13 -23.75 -2.02
N PHE A 140 21.42 -24.25 -3.04
CA PHE A 140 20.26 -23.59 -3.62
C PHE A 140 18.95 -24.17 -3.08
N GLU A 141 17.99 -23.28 -2.83
CA GLU A 141 16.58 -23.62 -2.64
C GLU A 141 15.84 -23.46 -3.98
N GLU A 142 15.10 -24.49 -4.41
CA GLU A 142 14.17 -24.36 -5.54
C GLU A 142 12.93 -23.57 -5.09
N ILE A 143 12.66 -22.45 -5.77
CA ILE A 143 11.52 -21.58 -5.48
C ILE A 143 10.48 -21.66 -6.59
N LEU A 144 9.21 -21.46 -6.21
CA LEU A 144 8.10 -21.44 -7.16
C LEU A 144 7.55 -20.00 -7.29
N PRO A 145 7.86 -19.28 -8.38
CA PRO A 145 7.32 -17.94 -8.61
C PRO A 145 5.82 -17.99 -8.88
N ILE A 146 5.00 -17.51 -7.94
CA ILE A 146 3.53 -17.56 -8.04
C ILE A 146 2.93 -16.16 -8.27
N SER A 147 1.85 -16.13 -9.05
CA SER A 147 1.02 -14.93 -9.26
C SER A 147 0.48 -14.35 -7.94
N PRO A 148 0.36 -13.01 -7.79
CA PRO A 148 0.65 -11.98 -8.79
C PRO A 148 2.09 -11.45 -8.74
N GLN A 149 2.90 -11.84 -7.76
CA GLN A 149 4.18 -11.17 -7.49
C GLN A 149 5.36 -11.83 -8.21
N TYR A 150 5.29 -13.14 -8.49
CA TYR A 150 6.36 -13.92 -9.11
C TYR A 150 7.72 -13.67 -8.44
N LEU A 151 7.77 -13.72 -7.10
CA LEU A 151 8.98 -13.38 -6.36
C LEU A 151 10.09 -14.38 -6.64
N PHE A 152 11.34 -13.89 -6.67
CA PHE A 152 12.54 -14.70 -6.86
C PHE A 152 13.33 -14.88 -5.56
N ILE A 153 12.60 -14.98 -4.45
CA ILE A 153 13.13 -15.28 -3.12
C ILE A 153 12.32 -16.42 -2.50
N PRO A 154 12.88 -17.17 -1.53
CA PRO A 154 12.16 -18.18 -0.77
C PRO A 154 10.89 -17.63 -0.14
N GLN A 155 9.83 -18.43 -0.15
CA GLN A 155 8.59 -18.12 0.52
C GLN A 155 8.03 -19.38 1.16
N ASN A 156 7.39 -19.24 2.33
CA ASN A 156 6.63 -20.34 2.88
C ASN A 156 5.37 -20.59 2.03
N THR A 157 5.47 -21.50 1.07
CA THR A 157 4.41 -21.78 0.09
C THR A 157 3.12 -22.30 0.72
N GLU A 158 3.20 -23.08 1.81
CA GLU A 158 2.02 -23.59 2.52
C GLU A 158 1.26 -22.47 3.23
N ILE A 159 1.96 -21.63 3.98
CA ILE A 159 1.38 -20.45 4.62
C ILE A 159 0.85 -19.49 3.56
N GLY A 160 1.57 -19.30 2.46
CA GLY A 160 1.16 -18.45 1.34
C GLY A 160 -0.12 -18.94 0.65
N LYS A 161 -0.24 -20.25 0.37
CA LYS A 161 -1.47 -20.85 -0.18
C LYS A 161 -2.66 -20.64 0.75
N LEU A 162 -2.48 -20.90 2.04
CA LEU A 162 -3.53 -20.66 3.04
C LEU A 162 -3.90 -19.17 3.10
N TYR A 163 -2.92 -18.28 3.14
CA TYR A 163 -3.14 -16.84 3.20
C TYR A 163 -3.89 -16.31 1.97
N ASN A 164 -3.53 -16.75 0.78
CA ASN A 164 -4.18 -16.37 -0.47
C ASN A 164 -5.59 -16.98 -0.62
N SER A 165 -5.95 -17.97 0.19
CA SER A 165 -7.32 -18.53 0.22
C SER A 165 -8.32 -17.64 0.98
N TYR A 166 -7.81 -16.70 1.78
CA TYR A 166 -8.62 -15.78 2.55
C TYR A 166 -9.16 -14.63 1.68
N ILE A 167 -10.22 -13.94 2.14
CA ILE A 167 -10.82 -12.84 1.38
C ILE A 167 -10.06 -11.54 1.69
N ASN A 168 -9.68 -10.80 0.66
CA ASN A 168 -9.00 -9.51 0.82
C ASN A 168 -9.97 -8.43 1.32
N VAL A 169 -9.54 -7.56 2.23
CA VAL A 169 -10.35 -6.41 2.73
C VAL A 169 -10.92 -5.57 1.59
N LYS A 170 -10.20 -5.38 0.48
CA LYS A 170 -10.71 -4.63 -0.68
C LYS A 170 -11.91 -5.31 -1.34
N ASP A 171 -11.96 -6.64 -1.32
CA ASP A 171 -13.03 -7.45 -1.89
C ASP A 171 -14.18 -7.61 -0.89
N ILE A 172 -13.94 -7.28 0.38
CA ILE A 172 -14.97 -7.14 1.42
C ILE A 172 -15.62 -5.75 1.30
N LEU A 173 -14.84 -4.68 1.40
CA LEU A 173 -15.28 -3.27 1.47
C LEU A 173 -15.22 -2.56 0.10
N GLY A 174 -15.57 -3.29 -0.97
CA GLY A 174 -15.25 -2.93 -2.36
C GLY A 174 -16.38 -2.33 -3.20
N ASN A 175 -17.60 -2.15 -2.66
CA ASN A 175 -18.73 -1.66 -3.47
C ASN A 175 -18.50 -0.24 -4.02
N ASN A 176 -17.66 0.56 -3.36
CA ASN A 176 -17.29 1.89 -3.83
C ASN A 176 -16.13 1.90 -4.84
N GLY A 177 -15.67 0.73 -5.31
CA GLY A 177 -14.48 0.57 -6.15
C GLY A 177 -13.17 0.59 -5.36
N ASP A 178 -12.03 0.73 -6.07
CA ASP A 178 -10.70 0.63 -5.45
C ASP A 178 -10.53 1.57 -4.24
N PRO A 179 -9.80 1.16 -3.18
CA PRO A 179 -9.53 2.01 -2.04
C PRO A 179 -8.83 3.30 -2.46
N ALA A 180 -9.29 4.43 -1.93
CA ALA A 180 -8.68 5.74 -2.18
C ALA A 180 -7.89 6.22 -0.95
N PRO A 181 -6.77 6.95 -1.17
CA PRO A 181 -6.03 7.53 -0.06
C PRO A 181 -6.85 8.65 0.60
N GLY A 182 -6.38 9.10 1.77
CA GLY A 182 -6.86 10.33 2.39
C GLY A 182 -6.66 11.57 1.52
N ILE A 183 -7.14 12.71 2.03
CA ILE A 183 -6.93 14.00 1.36
C ILE A 183 -5.44 14.37 1.34
N VAL A 184 -5.02 15.07 0.29
CA VAL A 184 -3.68 15.66 0.18
C VAL A 184 -3.84 17.17 0.20
N THR A 185 -3.17 17.82 1.15
CA THR A 185 -3.21 19.27 1.37
C THR A 185 -2.08 19.98 0.64
N THR A 186 -0.84 19.49 0.75
CA THR A 186 0.44 20.13 0.35
C THR A 186 0.80 21.43 1.09
N GLN A 187 -0.01 21.82 2.08
CA GLN A 187 0.12 23.07 2.83
C GLN A 187 -0.58 22.96 4.20
N ASP A 188 -0.20 21.94 4.99
CA ASP A 188 -0.88 21.61 6.26
C ASP A 188 -0.96 22.79 7.23
N GLU A 189 0.03 23.69 7.23
CA GLU A 189 0.03 24.89 8.07
C GLU A 189 -1.19 25.80 7.83
N PHE A 190 -1.64 25.91 6.57
CA PHE A 190 -2.86 26.62 6.20
C PHE A 190 -4.11 25.74 6.28
N ALA A 191 -3.99 24.48 5.85
CA ALA A 191 -5.14 23.61 5.61
C ALA A 191 -5.66 22.88 6.85
N ILE A 192 -4.86 22.79 7.91
CA ILE A 192 -5.16 22.02 9.12
C ILE A 192 -5.00 22.90 10.36
N SER A 193 -5.97 22.83 11.26
CA SER A 193 -6.01 23.60 12.52
C SER A 193 -6.58 22.79 13.67
N PHE A 194 -6.28 23.16 14.91
CA PHE A 194 -6.81 22.46 16.09
C PHE A 194 -8.31 22.70 16.28
N SER A 195 -8.82 23.86 15.88
CA SER A 195 -10.23 24.21 16.04
C SER A 195 -10.86 24.81 14.78
N LYS A 196 -12.19 24.89 14.77
CA LYS A 196 -12.96 25.53 13.68
C LYS A 196 -12.71 27.03 13.63
N GLU A 197 -12.53 27.66 14.78
CA GLU A 197 -12.24 29.08 14.94
C GLU A 197 -10.86 29.39 14.37
N GLU A 198 -9.86 28.58 14.71
CA GLU A 198 -8.50 28.71 14.16
C GLU A 198 -8.50 28.50 12.64
N GLN A 199 -9.16 27.44 12.13
CA GLN A 199 -9.24 27.21 10.69
C GLN A 199 -9.93 28.38 9.96
N SER A 200 -10.99 28.91 10.56
CA SER A 200 -11.73 30.06 10.02
C SER A 200 -10.87 31.32 9.98
N LYS A 201 -10.09 31.56 11.05
CA LYS A 201 -9.13 32.66 11.12
C LYS A 201 -8.08 32.54 10.02
N LYS A 202 -7.49 31.37 9.81
CA LYS A 202 -6.49 31.16 8.75
C LYS A 202 -7.05 31.43 7.36
N VAL A 203 -8.27 30.97 7.07
CA VAL A 203 -8.94 31.24 5.78
C VAL A 203 -9.19 32.73 5.58
N ASN A 204 -9.66 33.44 6.61
CA ASN A 204 -9.84 34.89 6.54
C ASN A 204 -8.52 35.64 6.35
N GLN A 205 -7.45 35.25 7.05
CA GLN A 205 -6.11 35.83 6.86
C GLN A 205 -5.59 35.65 5.42
N LEU A 206 -5.85 34.49 4.79
CA LEU A 206 -5.54 34.30 3.38
C LEU A 206 -6.37 35.25 2.49
N ILE A 207 -7.67 35.39 2.76
CA ILE A 207 -8.57 36.29 2.02
C ILE A 207 -8.15 37.76 2.16
N GLU A 208 -7.69 38.16 3.35
CA GLU A 208 -7.28 39.53 3.68
C GLU A 208 -5.88 39.89 3.18
N SER A 209 -5.01 38.89 2.95
CA SER A 209 -3.66 39.12 2.42
C SER A 209 -3.70 39.90 1.11
N ALA A 210 -2.84 40.92 0.94
CA ALA A 210 -2.89 41.77 -0.25
C ALA A 210 -2.49 41.02 -1.54
N ASN A 211 -1.50 40.14 -1.44
CA ASN A 211 -0.95 39.35 -2.53
C ASN A 211 -0.36 38.02 -2.00
N GLU A 212 0.07 37.15 -2.91
CA GLU A 212 0.61 35.83 -2.57
C GLU A 212 1.86 35.91 -1.67
N ASN A 213 2.72 36.91 -1.85
CA ASN A 213 3.93 37.06 -1.03
C ASN A 213 3.58 37.33 0.43
N GLU A 214 2.57 38.17 0.71
CA GLU A 214 2.05 38.38 2.07
C GLU A 214 1.46 37.09 2.64
N ALA A 215 0.67 36.35 1.85
CA ALA A 215 0.11 35.07 2.29
C ALA A 215 1.19 34.03 2.63
N ARG A 216 2.29 33.99 1.86
CA ARG A 216 3.43 33.09 2.10
C ARG A 216 4.26 33.46 3.32
N LYS A 217 4.17 34.69 3.83
CA LYS A 217 4.75 35.07 5.14
C LYS A 217 3.94 34.47 6.30
N LEU A 218 2.64 34.24 6.10
CA LEU A 218 1.73 33.69 7.10
C LEU A 218 1.71 32.15 7.10
N PHE A 219 1.82 31.54 5.92
CA PHE A 219 1.67 30.10 5.75
C PHE A 219 2.66 29.54 4.72
N ARG A 220 3.13 28.31 4.97
CA ARG A 220 3.75 27.49 3.94
C ARG A 220 2.70 26.98 2.95
N LEU A 221 2.53 27.73 1.86
CA LEU A 221 1.60 27.40 0.77
C LEU A 221 2.26 26.53 -0.31
N CYS A 222 1.43 25.75 -1.01
CA CYS A 222 1.85 24.89 -2.11
C CYS A 222 2.58 25.69 -3.20
N THR A 223 3.69 25.17 -3.72
CA THR A 223 4.53 25.81 -4.76
C THR A 223 4.37 25.17 -6.13
N GLN A 224 3.57 24.11 -6.25
CA GLN A 224 3.31 23.40 -7.50
C GLN A 224 2.00 23.88 -8.13
N ASP A 225 1.85 23.65 -9.44
CA ASP A 225 0.68 24.06 -10.24
C ASP A 225 -0.67 23.42 -9.80
N GLN A 226 -0.63 22.55 -8.79
CA GLN A 226 -1.82 21.92 -8.22
C GLN A 226 -2.68 22.88 -7.40
N TRP A 227 -2.13 24.02 -6.99
CA TRP A 227 -2.82 25.06 -6.22
C TRP A 227 -2.45 26.46 -6.72
N ASN A 228 -3.40 27.39 -6.67
CA ASN A 228 -3.20 28.77 -7.14
C ASN A 228 -3.82 29.77 -6.17
N TYR A 229 -3.03 30.75 -5.74
CA TYR A 229 -3.41 31.75 -4.75
C TYR A 229 -4.60 32.61 -5.19
N ASP A 230 -4.55 33.22 -6.37
CA ASP A 230 -5.59 34.15 -6.84
C ASP A 230 -6.94 33.46 -6.94
N LYS A 231 -6.93 32.24 -7.48
CA LYS A 231 -8.12 31.38 -7.55
C LYS A 231 -8.63 31.03 -6.15
N ALA A 232 -7.74 30.65 -5.23
CA ALA A 232 -8.13 30.32 -3.88
C ALA A 232 -8.77 31.51 -3.17
N LYS A 233 -8.15 32.70 -3.24
CA LYS A 233 -8.68 33.94 -2.68
C LYS A 233 -10.05 34.30 -3.26
N LYS A 234 -10.17 34.29 -4.59
CA LYS A 234 -11.42 34.60 -5.32
C LYS A 234 -12.56 33.66 -4.95
N GLU A 235 -12.30 32.38 -4.74
CA GLU A 235 -13.34 31.40 -4.40
C GLU A 235 -13.67 31.43 -2.90
N LEU A 236 -12.68 31.61 -2.03
CA LEU A 236 -12.87 31.58 -0.58
C LEU A 236 -13.57 32.84 -0.05
N ILE A 237 -13.43 34.01 -0.70
CA ILE A 237 -14.13 35.24 -0.29
C ILE A 237 -15.66 35.11 -0.33
N THR A 238 -16.20 34.17 -1.13
CA THR A 238 -17.64 33.90 -1.21
C THR A 238 -18.22 33.38 0.11
N GLY A 239 -17.38 32.91 1.05
CA GLY A 239 -17.81 32.35 2.33
C GLY A 239 -18.39 30.93 2.24
N ALA A 240 -18.52 30.35 1.03
CA ALA A 240 -19.06 29.01 0.83
C ALA A 240 -18.25 27.90 1.52
N TRP A 241 -16.99 28.19 1.90
CA TRP A 241 -16.12 27.28 2.64
C TRP A 241 -16.60 27.00 4.07
N LYS A 242 -17.36 27.91 4.70
CA LYS A 242 -17.86 27.73 6.08
C LYS A 242 -18.71 26.47 6.21
N ALA A 243 -19.56 26.19 5.23
CA ALA A 243 -20.37 24.97 5.16
C ALA A 243 -19.54 23.69 4.88
N LYS A 244 -18.26 23.85 4.50
CA LYS A 244 -17.31 22.78 4.18
C LYS A 244 -16.29 22.52 5.30
N LEU A 245 -16.41 23.18 6.46
CA LEU A 245 -15.62 22.87 7.65
C LEU A 245 -15.92 21.43 8.10
N ARG A 246 -14.87 20.65 8.32
CA ARG A 246 -14.96 19.24 8.72
C ARG A 246 -13.88 18.92 9.74
N THR A 247 -14.20 18.00 10.65
CA THR A 247 -13.21 17.30 11.46
C THR A 247 -12.43 16.34 10.57
N ILE A 248 -11.14 16.18 10.86
CA ILE A 248 -10.23 15.32 10.12
C ILE A 248 -9.36 14.55 11.10
N GLN A 249 -9.27 13.23 10.94
CA GLN A 249 -8.27 12.42 11.63
C GLN A 249 -6.90 12.82 11.08
N TYR A 250 -6.16 13.66 11.79
CA TYR A 250 -4.88 14.15 11.31
C TYR A 250 -3.75 13.18 11.66
N ARG A 251 -3.69 12.68 12.90
CA ARG A 251 -2.76 11.62 13.36
C ARG A 251 -3.51 10.65 14.28
N PRO A 252 -2.96 9.49 14.70
CA PRO A 252 -3.66 8.61 15.64
C PRO A 252 -4.03 9.38 16.91
N PHE A 253 -5.31 9.37 17.26
CA PHE A 253 -5.87 10.11 18.42
C PHE A 253 -5.74 11.64 18.35
N ASP A 254 -5.33 12.21 17.21
CA ASP A 254 -5.26 13.66 16.96
C ASP A 254 -6.28 14.02 15.88
N VAL A 255 -7.45 14.47 16.32
CA VAL A 255 -8.52 14.97 15.46
C VAL A 255 -8.41 16.48 15.36
N ARG A 256 -8.34 16.99 14.13
CA ARG A 256 -8.18 18.40 13.80
C ARG A 256 -9.35 18.88 12.95
N THR A 257 -9.27 20.13 12.52
CA THR A 257 -10.24 20.75 11.60
C THR A 257 -9.57 21.10 10.28
N THR A 258 -10.33 20.95 9.20
CA THR A 258 -9.96 21.42 7.86
C THR A 258 -11.18 21.98 7.14
N VAL A 259 -10.96 22.60 5.98
CA VAL A 259 -12.01 22.93 5.01
C VAL A 259 -11.91 21.94 3.86
N PHE A 260 -12.97 21.17 3.61
CA PHE A 260 -13.04 20.25 2.48
C PHE A 260 -13.31 21.01 1.16
N ASP A 261 -12.30 21.74 0.69
CA ASP A 261 -12.34 22.57 -0.51
C ASP A 261 -11.03 22.43 -1.31
N LYS A 262 -11.14 22.46 -2.64
CA LYS A 262 -9.99 22.33 -3.56
C LYS A 262 -9.01 23.51 -3.45
N ASN A 263 -9.49 24.64 -2.93
CA ASN A 263 -8.71 25.83 -2.69
C ASN A 263 -7.98 25.80 -1.34
N VAL A 264 -8.22 24.75 -0.52
CA VAL A 264 -7.52 24.51 0.75
C VAL A 264 -6.66 23.24 0.66
N ALA A 265 -7.14 22.19 -0.01
CA ALA A 265 -6.43 20.95 -0.25
C ALA A 265 -6.47 20.51 -1.73
N VAL A 266 -5.34 20.00 -2.25
CA VAL A 266 -5.17 19.71 -3.68
C VAL A 266 -5.82 18.41 -4.17
N HIS A 267 -5.89 17.36 -3.33
CA HIS A 267 -6.53 16.10 -3.70
C HIS A 267 -7.57 15.69 -2.67
N LEU A 268 -8.84 15.91 -3.01
CA LEU A 268 -9.96 15.70 -2.09
C LEU A 268 -10.50 14.26 -2.03
N ARG A 269 -10.19 13.42 -3.03
CA ARG A 269 -10.64 12.01 -3.08
C ARG A 269 -12.14 11.81 -2.81
N LYS A 270 -12.95 12.72 -3.37
CA LYS A 270 -14.40 12.87 -3.10
C LYS A 270 -15.18 11.55 -3.08
N ARG A 271 -14.91 10.62 -4.00
CA ARG A 271 -15.59 9.31 -4.07
C ARG A 271 -15.63 8.57 -2.73
N VAL A 272 -14.55 8.60 -1.96
CA VAL A 272 -14.49 7.94 -0.65
C VAL A 272 -14.80 8.93 0.46
N THR A 273 -14.17 10.11 0.42
CA THR A 273 -14.22 11.07 1.52
C THR A 273 -15.63 11.66 1.75
N SER A 274 -16.48 11.76 0.73
CA SER A 274 -17.83 12.32 0.89
C SER A 274 -18.75 11.45 1.75
N HIS A 275 -18.46 10.16 1.91
CA HIS A 275 -19.25 9.28 2.75
C HIS A 275 -19.09 9.55 4.25
N PHE A 276 -18.13 10.41 4.64
CA PHE A 276 -17.90 10.84 6.02
C PHE A 276 -18.45 12.25 6.30
N PHE A 277 -19.32 12.78 5.42
CA PHE A 277 -20.07 14.03 5.70
C PHE A 277 -21.33 13.80 6.54
N LYS A 278 -21.65 12.53 6.78
CA LYS A 278 -22.69 12.04 7.68
C LYS A 278 -22.06 10.94 8.56
N ASP A 279 -22.76 10.53 9.60
CA ASP A 279 -22.29 9.53 10.56
C ASP A 279 -21.83 8.22 9.90
N ASN A 280 -20.53 7.96 9.95
CA ASN A 280 -19.92 6.79 9.36
C ASN A 280 -18.79 6.27 10.25
N ILE A 281 -18.35 5.05 9.98
CA ILE A 281 -17.16 4.46 10.57
C ILE A 281 -16.30 3.96 9.40
N GLY A 282 -15.00 4.20 9.46
CA GLY A 282 -14.06 3.82 8.42
C GLY A 282 -12.90 3.02 8.97
N LEU A 283 -12.43 2.04 8.21
CA LEU A 283 -11.15 1.39 8.44
C LEU A 283 -10.04 2.13 7.69
N ILE A 284 -8.93 2.41 8.36
CA ILE A 284 -7.72 2.97 7.77
C ILE A 284 -6.68 1.85 7.64
N LEU A 285 -6.17 1.65 6.43
CA LEU A 285 -5.09 0.70 6.12
C LEU A 285 -4.01 1.35 5.23
N THR A 286 -2.83 0.74 5.15
CA THR A 286 -1.72 1.18 4.29
C THR A 286 -1.38 0.12 3.23
N ARG A 287 -0.82 0.56 2.09
CA ARG A 287 -0.42 -0.33 0.98
C ARG A 287 0.87 -1.07 1.24
N GLY A 288 1.81 -0.40 1.88
CA GLY A 288 3.16 -0.88 2.05
C GLY A 288 3.73 -0.30 3.32
N PHE A 289 4.69 -1.00 3.87
CA PHE A 289 5.33 -0.66 5.14
C PHE A 289 6.76 -0.24 4.90
N GLU A 290 7.30 0.55 5.82
CA GLU A 290 8.73 0.80 5.83
C GLU A 290 9.50 -0.54 5.85
N ILE A 291 10.60 -0.60 5.10
CA ILE A 291 11.44 -1.79 5.04
C ILE A 291 11.89 -2.12 6.48
N ASN A 292 11.78 -3.39 6.85
CA ASN A 292 12.06 -3.89 8.21
C ASN A 292 11.10 -3.42 9.32
N SER A 293 9.96 -2.82 8.97
CA SER A 293 8.86 -2.54 9.92
C SER A 293 7.81 -3.67 9.89
N PRO A 294 7.26 -4.08 11.05
CA PRO A 294 6.14 -5.01 11.09
C PRO A 294 4.84 -4.33 10.66
N PHE A 295 3.85 -5.15 10.27
CA PHE A 295 2.49 -4.66 10.04
C PHE A 295 1.91 -4.05 11.33
N GLN A 296 1.64 -2.75 11.31
CA GLN A 296 1.25 -2.02 12.51
C GLN A 296 0.16 -0.96 12.31
N HIS A 297 0.03 -0.39 11.11
CA HIS A 297 -0.85 0.75 10.84
C HIS A 297 -2.27 0.31 10.45
N VAL A 298 -3.08 0.06 11.47
CA VAL A 298 -4.53 -0.20 11.35
C VAL A 298 -5.26 0.68 12.35
N PHE A 299 -6.31 1.36 11.89
CA PHE A 299 -7.07 2.27 12.75
C PHE A 299 -8.52 2.40 12.29
N ILE A 300 -9.42 2.76 13.20
CA ILE A 300 -10.80 3.12 12.87
C ILE A 300 -11.02 4.60 13.07
N THR A 301 -11.88 5.20 12.26
CA THR A 301 -12.22 6.62 12.40
C THR A 301 -13.67 6.87 12.05
N LYS A 302 -14.23 7.97 12.58
CA LYS A 302 -15.52 8.52 12.18
C LYS A 302 -15.39 9.75 11.26
N ASP A 303 -14.16 10.20 11.03
CA ASP A 303 -13.84 11.43 10.34
C ASP A 303 -13.19 11.17 8.97
N ILE A 304 -13.11 12.21 8.14
CA ILE A 304 -12.25 12.16 6.96
C ILE A 304 -10.78 12.02 7.39
N ILE A 305 -9.93 11.49 6.51
CA ILE A 305 -8.51 11.29 6.82
C ILE A 305 -7.62 12.09 5.86
N GLN A 306 -6.43 12.41 6.32
CA GLN A 306 -5.31 12.86 5.50
C GLN A 306 -4.54 11.61 5.01
N HIS A 307 -3.84 11.71 3.87
CA HIS A 307 -3.14 10.55 3.30
C HIS A 307 -1.96 10.03 4.12
N HIS A 308 -1.57 10.71 5.20
CA HIS A 308 -0.54 10.35 6.17
C HIS A 308 -1.08 10.36 7.63
N SER A 309 -2.38 10.09 7.81
CA SER A 309 -3.02 10.02 9.13
C SER A 309 -2.48 8.97 10.10
N MET A 310 -1.82 7.92 9.64
CA MET A 310 -1.25 6.86 10.48
C MET A 310 0.26 6.82 10.42
N SER A 311 0.83 7.06 9.23
CA SER A 311 2.27 7.06 9.00
C SER A 311 2.60 8.13 7.97
N ILE A 312 3.59 8.96 8.27
CA ILE A 312 4.12 9.98 7.35
C ILE A 312 4.93 9.40 6.20
N LYS A 313 5.33 8.12 6.30
CA LYS A 313 6.11 7.41 5.28
C LYS A 313 5.23 6.57 4.35
N GLU A 314 3.98 6.33 4.73
CA GLU A 314 3.07 5.43 4.03
C GLU A 314 1.79 6.16 3.65
N VAL A 315 1.29 5.89 2.45
CA VAL A 315 -0.02 6.39 2.06
C VAL A 315 -1.11 5.58 2.76
N ASN A 316 -2.00 6.27 3.46
CA ASN A 316 -3.10 5.67 4.21
C ASN A 316 -4.41 5.83 3.44
N PHE A 317 -5.20 4.77 3.44
CA PHE A 317 -6.41 4.64 2.64
C PHE A 317 -7.61 4.34 3.52
N LEU A 318 -8.74 4.88 3.10
CA LEU A 318 -9.96 4.87 3.88
C LEU A 318 -10.97 3.90 3.25
N PHE A 319 -11.53 3.03 4.08
CA PHE A 319 -12.58 2.09 3.72
C PHE A 319 -13.84 2.44 4.51
N PRO A 320 -14.82 3.14 3.92
CA PRO A 320 -16.07 3.47 4.60
C PRO A 320 -16.87 2.19 4.88
N LEU A 321 -17.47 2.09 6.05
CA LEU A 321 -18.43 1.02 6.38
C LEU A 321 -19.75 1.24 5.65
N TYR A 322 -20.16 2.50 5.52
CA TYR A 322 -21.40 2.88 4.85
C TYR A 322 -21.16 3.74 3.62
N LEU A 323 -21.94 3.49 2.57
CA LEU A 323 -22.02 4.32 1.38
C LEU A 323 -23.30 5.15 1.44
N TYR A 324 -23.11 6.44 1.17
CA TYR A 324 -24.15 7.44 1.04
C TYR A 324 -24.28 7.80 -0.43
N GLN A 325 -25.39 7.40 -1.04
CA GLN A 325 -25.66 7.68 -2.45
C GLN A 325 -26.73 8.75 -2.58
N LYS A 326 -26.50 9.69 -3.49
CA LYS A 326 -27.56 10.61 -3.90
C LYS A 326 -28.64 9.82 -4.64
N PRO A 327 -29.91 10.22 -4.50
CA PRO A 327 -30.97 9.66 -5.31
C PRO A 327 -30.65 9.84 -6.81
N THR A 328 -31.14 8.93 -7.64
CA THR A 328 -31.05 9.01 -9.10
C THR A 328 -32.46 9.20 -9.69
N GLY A 329 -32.56 9.49 -10.99
CA GLY A 329 -33.84 9.67 -11.67
C GLY A 329 -34.56 10.96 -11.28
N LEU A 330 -35.90 10.91 -11.10
CA LEU A 330 -36.74 12.07 -10.81
C LEU A 330 -36.29 12.89 -9.59
N PHE A 331 -35.62 12.25 -8.63
CA PHE A 331 -35.13 12.91 -7.41
C PHE A 331 -33.64 13.26 -7.46
N ALA A 332 -32.96 13.13 -8.61
CA ALA A 332 -31.51 13.35 -8.72
C ALA A 332 -31.05 14.75 -8.29
N ASN A 333 -31.91 15.76 -8.45
CA ASN A 333 -31.65 17.14 -8.04
C ASN A 333 -32.18 17.46 -6.64
N SER A 334 -32.78 16.49 -5.93
CA SER A 334 -33.27 16.70 -4.57
C SER A 334 -32.10 17.02 -3.64
N THR A 335 -32.20 18.14 -2.94
CA THR A 335 -31.29 18.56 -1.87
C THR A 335 -31.75 18.07 -0.50
N ASP A 336 -32.90 17.38 -0.43
CA ASP A 336 -33.45 16.89 0.83
C ASP A 336 -32.54 15.77 1.40
N PRO A 337 -31.97 15.97 2.61
CA PRO A 337 -31.10 15.00 3.27
C PRO A 337 -31.70 13.60 3.45
N ASN A 338 -33.03 13.49 3.46
CA ASN A 338 -33.80 12.25 3.63
C ASN A 338 -33.73 11.32 2.41
N PHE A 339 -33.38 11.84 1.23
CA PHE A 339 -33.29 11.03 0.00
C PHE A 339 -31.92 10.38 -0.21
N VAL A 340 -30.97 10.56 0.71
CA VAL A 340 -29.66 9.92 0.63
C VAL A 340 -29.76 8.51 1.20
N SER A 341 -29.66 7.50 0.34
CA SER A 341 -29.65 6.11 0.80
C SER A 341 -28.35 5.80 1.53
N LYS A 342 -28.46 5.16 2.70
CA LYS A 342 -27.35 4.62 3.48
C LYS A 342 -27.32 3.11 3.27
N THR A 343 -26.24 2.59 2.70
CA THR A 343 -26.04 1.15 2.44
C THR A 343 -24.71 0.69 3.00
N GLU A 344 -24.59 -0.56 3.42
CA GLU A 344 -23.30 -1.12 3.83
C GLU A 344 -22.37 -1.26 2.61
N ASN A 345 -21.07 -1.01 2.80
CA ASN A 345 -20.05 -1.11 1.76
C ASN A 345 -19.56 -2.56 1.56
N PHE A 346 -20.34 -3.57 1.93
CA PHE A 346 -19.96 -4.96 1.75
C PHE A 346 -20.35 -5.49 0.39
N THR A 347 -19.43 -6.16 -0.30
CA THR A 347 -19.75 -6.85 -1.55
C THR A 347 -20.83 -7.90 -1.32
N ARG A 348 -21.69 -8.08 -2.33
CA ARG A 348 -22.79 -9.04 -2.27
C ARG A 348 -22.28 -10.46 -1.98
N ASP A 349 -21.18 -10.84 -2.62
CA ASP A 349 -20.56 -12.16 -2.48
C ASP A 349 -20.05 -12.38 -1.05
N PHE A 350 -19.33 -11.41 -0.49
CA PHE A 350 -18.89 -11.49 0.91
C PHE A 350 -20.08 -11.56 1.88
N ARG A 351 -21.11 -10.74 1.65
CA ARG A 351 -22.28 -10.69 2.53
C ARG A 351 -23.05 -12.01 2.52
N ALA A 352 -23.26 -12.58 1.33
CA ALA A 352 -23.87 -13.90 1.18
C ALA A 352 -23.02 -14.98 1.87
N PHE A 353 -21.71 -14.97 1.62
CA PHE A 353 -20.77 -15.91 2.21
C PHE A 353 -20.80 -15.90 3.75
N ILE A 354 -20.73 -14.73 4.39
CA ILE A 354 -20.76 -14.62 5.87
C ILE A 354 -22.09 -15.11 6.44
N ASN A 355 -23.20 -14.72 5.83
CA ASN A 355 -24.54 -15.10 6.32
C ASN A 355 -24.73 -16.62 6.26
N THR A 356 -24.32 -17.25 5.14
CA THR A 356 -24.37 -18.71 4.98
C THR A 356 -23.40 -19.41 5.94
N LYS A 357 -22.15 -18.92 6.07
CA LYS A 357 -21.12 -19.56 6.88
C LYS A 357 -21.50 -19.68 8.35
N TYR A 358 -22.15 -18.67 8.91
CA TYR A 358 -22.51 -18.63 10.33
C TYR A 358 -24.00 -18.86 10.59
N ASN A 359 -24.81 -19.09 9.55
CA ASN A 359 -26.26 -19.18 9.63
C ASN A 359 -26.88 -18.02 10.44
N LYS A 360 -26.31 -16.82 10.28
CA LYS A 360 -26.67 -15.62 11.04
C LYS A 360 -26.25 -14.35 10.31
N THR A 361 -27.14 -13.36 10.31
CA THR A 361 -26.85 -12.01 9.82
C THR A 361 -26.26 -11.15 10.93
N TYR A 362 -24.98 -10.80 10.82
CA TYR A 362 -24.32 -9.85 11.71
C TYR A 362 -24.50 -8.40 11.24
N THR A 363 -24.50 -7.44 12.17
CA THR A 363 -24.53 -6.02 11.79
C THR A 363 -23.22 -5.59 11.13
N PRO A 364 -23.21 -4.51 10.34
CA PRO A 364 -21.98 -4.03 9.72
C PRO A 364 -20.87 -3.70 10.70
N GLU A 365 -21.20 -3.09 11.84
CA GLU A 365 -20.25 -2.75 12.90
C GLU A 365 -19.67 -4.00 13.56
N GLN A 366 -20.46 -5.07 13.72
CA GLN A 366 -19.95 -6.34 14.24
C GLN A 366 -18.92 -6.92 13.28
N ILE A 367 -19.23 -6.96 11.97
CA ILE A 367 -18.29 -7.44 10.96
C ILE A 367 -17.03 -6.56 10.92
N LEU A 368 -17.17 -5.24 10.96
CA LEU A 368 -16.02 -4.34 11.00
C LEU A 368 -15.16 -4.55 12.26
N GLY A 369 -15.79 -4.73 13.43
CA GLY A 369 -15.09 -5.03 14.68
C GLY A 369 -14.33 -6.36 14.62
N TYR A 370 -14.85 -7.35 13.89
CA TYR A 370 -14.14 -8.60 13.61
C TYR A 370 -12.88 -8.40 12.78
N ILE A 371 -13.03 -7.68 11.67
CA ILE A 371 -11.92 -7.33 10.78
C ILE A 371 -10.84 -6.63 11.59
N TYR A 372 -11.23 -5.62 12.38
CA TYR A 372 -10.31 -4.86 13.22
C TYR A 372 -9.61 -5.76 14.25
N ALA A 373 -10.33 -6.63 14.95
CA ALA A 373 -9.74 -7.53 15.94
C ALA A 373 -8.71 -8.51 15.35
N ILE A 374 -8.99 -9.10 14.17
CA ILE A 374 -8.02 -9.97 13.48
C ILE A 374 -6.77 -9.18 13.11
N LEU A 375 -6.96 -8.00 12.52
CA LEU A 375 -5.86 -7.16 12.09
C LEU A 375 -5.00 -6.67 13.25
N HIS A 376 -5.49 -6.73 14.50
CA HIS A 376 -4.74 -6.45 15.72
C HIS A 376 -4.23 -7.71 16.45
N SER A 377 -4.54 -8.92 15.98
CA SER A 377 -4.11 -10.17 16.62
C SER A 377 -2.59 -10.38 16.44
N PRO A 378 -1.81 -10.52 17.53
CA PRO A 378 -0.38 -10.81 17.43
C PRO A 378 -0.10 -12.12 16.70
N ALA A 379 -0.89 -13.16 16.96
CA ALA A 379 -0.74 -14.46 16.29
C ALA A 379 -0.94 -14.35 14.77
N TYR A 380 -1.93 -13.57 14.33
CA TYR A 380 -2.16 -13.31 12.91
C TYR A 380 -0.99 -12.52 12.30
N ARG A 381 -0.58 -11.42 12.94
CA ARG A 381 0.51 -10.56 12.45
C ARG A 381 1.84 -11.30 12.35
N SER A 382 2.18 -12.12 13.34
CA SER A 382 3.43 -12.89 13.33
C SER A 382 3.39 -14.02 12.30
N LYS A 383 2.28 -14.78 12.21
CA LYS A 383 2.17 -15.91 11.29
C LYS A 383 2.23 -15.47 9.82
N TYR A 384 1.65 -14.32 9.48
CA TYR A 384 1.56 -13.84 8.11
C TYR A 384 2.43 -12.60 7.84
N ALA A 385 3.46 -12.36 8.66
CA ALA A 385 4.29 -11.16 8.61
C ALA A 385 4.89 -10.88 7.23
N GLU A 386 5.37 -11.91 6.54
CA GLU A 386 5.96 -11.81 5.19
C GLU A 386 4.93 -11.38 4.15
N PHE A 387 3.71 -11.93 4.25
CA PHE A 387 2.63 -11.62 3.32
C PHE A 387 2.00 -10.26 3.59
N LEU A 388 1.88 -9.88 4.87
CA LEU A 388 1.32 -8.60 5.33
C LEU A 388 2.12 -7.39 4.83
N LYS A 389 3.40 -7.56 4.46
CA LYS A 389 4.29 -6.49 4.01
C LYS A 389 4.11 -6.10 2.53
N ILE A 390 3.41 -6.92 1.71
CA ILE A 390 3.48 -6.85 0.24
C ILE A 390 2.16 -6.33 -0.39
N ASP A 391 2.08 -5.01 -0.63
CA ASP A 391 0.98 -4.29 -1.35
C ASP A 391 -0.42 -4.43 -0.69
N PHE A 392 -1.45 -3.71 -1.15
CA PHE A 392 -2.84 -3.87 -0.64
C PHE A 392 -3.43 -5.26 -0.79
N HIS A 393 -2.77 -6.08 -1.59
CA HIS A 393 -3.04 -7.49 -1.70
C HIS A 393 -2.74 -8.23 -0.38
N ALA A 394 -2.20 -7.55 0.64
CA ALA A 394 -1.74 -8.10 1.91
C ALA A 394 -2.70 -7.93 3.11
N SER A 395 -3.99 -7.70 2.92
CA SER A 395 -4.95 -7.80 4.03
C SER A 395 -5.99 -8.87 3.72
N HIS A 396 -5.54 -10.09 3.45
CA HIS A 396 -6.43 -11.24 3.39
C HIS A 396 -6.82 -11.69 4.80
N LEU A 397 -8.09 -11.62 5.14
CA LEU A 397 -8.55 -11.90 6.49
C LEU A 397 -8.92 -13.38 6.64
N PRO A 398 -8.33 -14.11 7.61
CA PRO A 398 -8.81 -15.44 7.96
C PRO A 398 -10.26 -15.33 8.40
N ILE A 399 -11.14 -16.02 7.69
CA ILE A 399 -12.52 -16.19 8.13
C ILE A 399 -12.52 -17.41 9.05
N ILE A 400 -12.42 -17.15 10.35
CA ILE A 400 -12.28 -18.17 11.39
C ILE A 400 -13.61 -18.95 11.50
N PRO A 401 -13.59 -20.30 11.50
CA PRO A 401 -14.79 -21.15 11.52
C PRO A 401 -15.76 -20.92 12.69
N LYS A 402 -15.32 -20.27 13.78
CA LYS A 402 -16.17 -19.87 14.90
C LYS A 402 -15.86 -18.44 15.32
N LEU A 403 -16.83 -17.54 15.16
CA LEU A 403 -16.92 -16.29 15.92
C LEU A 403 -17.19 -16.68 17.39
N SER A 404 -16.14 -16.96 18.16
CA SER A 404 -16.26 -17.47 19.54
C SER A 404 -16.90 -16.43 20.48
N LYS A 405 -17.34 -16.86 21.67
CA LYS A 405 -17.89 -15.99 22.75
C LYS A 405 -17.00 -14.77 23.09
N ASN A 406 -15.68 -14.86 22.87
CA ASN A 406 -14.72 -13.76 23.07
C ASN A 406 -14.89 -12.60 22.08
N PHE A 407 -15.66 -12.80 21.01
CA PHE A 407 -15.94 -11.79 20.00
C PHE A 407 -16.73 -10.60 20.53
N ARG A 408 -17.72 -10.82 21.41
CA ARG A 408 -18.53 -9.73 21.98
C ARG A 408 -17.70 -8.83 22.91
N SER A 409 -16.74 -9.38 23.65
CA SER A 409 -15.87 -8.58 24.52
C SER A 409 -14.85 -7.77 23.70
N LEU A 410 -14.26 -8.36 22.65
CA LEU A 410 -13.32 -7.67 21.76
C LEU A 410 -13.99 -6.53 20.97
N VAL A 411 -15.15 -6.79 20.33
CA VAL A 411 -15.85 -5.74 19.57
C VAL A 411 -16.35 -4.61 20.48
N SER A 412 -16.85 -4.93 21.68
CA SER A 412 -17.34 -3.90 22.61
C SER A 412 -16.23 -3.06 23.24
N HIS A 413 -15.02 -3.60 23.46
CA HIS A 413 -13.89 -2.84 24.00
C HIS A 413 -13.11 -2.10 22.90
N SER A 414 -12.78 -2.76 21.79
CA SER A 414 -11.93 -2.18 20.75
C SER A 414 -12.57 -0.99 20.03
N CYS A 415 -13.88 -1.03 19.72
CA CYS A 415 -14.55 0.11 19.08
C CYS A 415 -14.90 1.26 20.04
N LYS A 416 -15.02 0.99 21.35
CA LYS A 416 -15.32 2.03 22.35
C LYS A 416 -14.07 2.74 22.86
N CYS A 417 -12.92 2.07 22.90
CA CYS A 417 -11.68 2.66 23.39
C CYS A 417 -10.95 3.55 22.38
N THR A 418 -11.28 3.46 21.08
CA THR A 418 -10.60 4.23 20.01
C THR A 418 -11.46 5.30 19.33
N CYS A 419 -12.75 5.45 19.66
CA CYS A 419 -13.70 6.35 18.99
C CYS A 419 -14.13 7.56 19.83
#